data_AF-A0A7L0INY6-F1
#
_entry.id   AF-A0A7L0INY6-F1
#
_cell.length_a   1.000
_cell.length_b   1.000
_cell.length_c   1.000
_cell.angle_alpha   90.00
_cell.angle_beta   90.00
_cell.angle_gamma   90.00
#
_symmetry.space_group_name_H-M   'P 1'
#
loop_
_entity.id
_entity.type
_entity.pdbx_description
1 polymer ?
#
loop_
_entity_poly.entity_id
_entity_poly.type
_entity_poly.pdbx_seq_one_letter_code
_entity_poly.pdbx_strand_id
1 'polypeptide(L)'
;MAFLPDESRSLPPPPLVNKVSVWLGFAGWITAMLHNSFNQRPVIRAGVHRQILFTTVGWFVGYYLAKRTEYIYAKKDRELLEYVRHHPEDFKVAG
;
A
#
# COMPACT_ATOMS: atom_id res chain seq x y z
N MET A 1 -8.55 15.62 -9.27
CA MET A 1 -7.86 14.32 -9.41
C MET A 1 -8.31 13.42 -8.26
N ALA A 2 -9.04 12.35 -8.56
CA ALA A 2 -9.50 11.41 -7.52
C ALA A 2 -8.35 10.57 -6.95
N PHE A 3 -8.41 10.19 -5.68
CA PHE A 3 -7.39 9.34 -5.03
C PHE A 3 -7.26 7.98 -5.74
N LEU A 4 -8.37 7.43 -6.21
CA LEU A 4 -8.46 6.26 -7.08
C LEU A 4 -9.37 6.63 -8.26
N PRO A 5 -8.84 6.80 -9.48
CA PRO A 5 -9.64 7.07 -10.67
C PRO A 5 -10.53 5.88 -11.03
N ASP A 6 -11.61 6.10 -11.77
CA ASP A 6 -12.53 5.00 -12.15
C ASP A 6 -11.85 3.93 -13.03
N GLU A 7 -10.83 4.30 -13.80
CA GLU A 7 -9.96 3.39 -14.56
C GLU A 7 -9.28 2.35 -13.64
N SER A 8 -8.99 2.70 -12.38
CA SER A 8 -8.39 1.77 -11.40
C SER A 8 -9.29 0.59 -11.03
N ARG A 9 -10.59 0.66 -11.34
CA ARG A 9 -11.53 -0.46 -11.12
C ARG A 9 -11.34 -1.60 -12.09
N SER A 10 -10.64 -1.36 -13.21
CA SER A 10 -10.28 -2.41 -14.19
C SER A 10 -9.16 -3.33 -13.70
N LEU A 11 -8.37 -2.87 -12.71
CA LEU A 11 -7.29 -3.66 -12.14
C LEU A 11 -7.81 -4.64 -11.10
N PRO A 12 -7.22 -5.84 -11.00
CA PRO A 12 -7.57 -6.78 -9.95
C PRO A 12 -7.30 -6.13 -8.58
N PRO A 13 -8.25 -6.19 -7.63
CA PRO A 13 -8.03 -5.61 -6.32
C PRO A 13 -6.94 -6.38 -5.56
N PRO A 14 -6.15 -5.70 -4.72
CA PRO A 14 -5.16 -6.38 -3.90
C PRO A 14 -5.85 -7.36 -2.94
N PRO A 15 -5.24 -8.53 -2.67
CA PRO A 15 -5.76 -9.46 -1.68
C PRO A 15 -5.93 -8.79 -0.30
N LEU A 16 -6.89 -9.28 0.50
CA LEU A 16 -7.10 -8.79 1.87
C LEU A 16 -5.83 -8.87 2.72
N VAL A 17 -5.03 -9.91 2.49
CA VAL A 17 -3.70 -10.09 3.07
C VAL A 17 -2.67 -9.71 2.01
N ASN A 18 -2.29 -8.44 1.98
CA ASN A 18 -1.21 -7.94 1.13
C ASN A 18 0.00 -7.51 1.99
N LYS A 19 1.20 -7.53 1.38
CA LYS A 19 2.46 -7.23 2.09
C LYS A 19 2.44 -5.84 2.74
N VAL A 20 1.87 -4.85 2.06
CA VAL A 20 1.84 -3.44 2.50
C VAL A 20 0.94 -3.26 3.72
N SER A 21 -0.24 -3.87 3.74
CA SER A 21 -1.23 -3.79 4.83
C SER A 21 -0.74 -4.55 6.05
N VAL A 22 -0.08 -5.70 5.86
CA VAL A 22 0.57 -6.44 6.95
C VAL A 22 1.66 -5.59 7.58
N TRP A 23 2.54 -4.99 6.76
CA TRP A 23 3.62 -4.14 7.27
C TRP A 23 3.11 -2.89 7.99
N LEU A 24 2.12 -2.19 7.43
CA LEU A 24 1.55 -0.99 8.03
C LEU A 24 0.69 -1.29 9.26
N GLY A 25 -0.03 -2.43 9.27
CA GLY A 25 -0.72 -2.93 10.45
C GLY A 25 0.28 -3.22 11.58
N PHE A 26 1.38 -3.89 11.28
CA PHE A 26 2.46 -4.15 12.23
C PHE A 26 3.12 -2.85 12.75
N ALA A 27 3.37 -1.89 11.87
CA ALA A 27 3.88 -0.57 12.26
C ALA A 27 2.90 0.19 13.19
N GLY A 28 1.59 0.09 12.92
CA GLY A 28 0.53 0.62 13.78
C GLY A 28 0.53 -0.05 15.15
N TRP A 29 0.70 -1.37 15.20
CA TRP A 29 0.83 -2.11 16.46
C TRP A 29 2.05 -1.67 17.28
N ILE A 30 3.22 -1.54 16.64
CA ILE A 30 4.44 -1.01 17.28
C ILE A 30 4.19 0.41 17.82
N THR A 31 3.48 1.26 17.07
CA THR A 31 3.16 2.62 17.51
C THR A 31 2.31 2.62 18.79
N ALA A 32 1.34 1.70 18.91
CA ALA A 32 0.56 1.54 20.12
C ALA A 32 1.40 1.05 21.31
N MET A 33 2.34 0.14 21.07
CA MET A 33 3.29 -0.33 22.08
C MET A 33 4.23 0.80 22.54
N LEU A 34 4.77 1.59 21.61
CA LEU A 34 5.61 2.75 21.92
C LEU A 34 4.85 3.79 22.74
N HIS A 35 3.59 4.06 22.39
CA HIS A 35 2.73 4.96 23.16
C HIS A 35 2.53 4.46 24.62
N ASN A 36 2.43 3.15 24.84
CA ASN A 36 2.38 2.59 26.19
C ASN A 36 3.73 2.72 26.91
N SER A 37 4.84 2.51 26.18
CA SER A 37 6.20 2.64 26.71
C SER A 37 6.49 4.06 27.21
N PHE A 38 6.13 5.09 26.45
CA PHE A 38 6.32 6.50 26.86
C PHE A 38 5.51 6.87 28.10
N ASN A 39 4.33 6.27 28.26
CA ASN A 39 3.46 6.51 29.42
C ASN A 39 3.80 5.61 30.62
N GLN A 40 4.93 4.90 30.59
CA GLN A 40 5.38 3.99 31.65
C GLN A 40 4.31 2.94 32.01
N ARG A 41 3.49 2.53 31.03
CA ARG A 41 2.47 1.49 31.17
C ARG A 41 3.00 0.16 30.66
N PRO A 42 2.49 -0.99 31.15
CA PRO A 42 2.93 -2.29 30.67
C PRO A 42 2.62 -2.44 29.17
N VAL A 43 3.68 -2.53 28.36
CA VAL A 43 3.65 -2.35 26.90
C VAL A 43 2.63 -3.25 26.20
N ILE A 44 2.62 -4.54 26.55
CA ILE A 44 1.81 -5.56 25.87
C ILE A 44 0.41 -5.67 26.48
N ARG A 45 0.27 -5.47 27.80
CA ARG A 45 -0.99 -5.71 28.53
C ARG A 45 -1.89 -4.49 28.61
N ALA A 46 -1.33 -3.28 28.63
CA ALA A 46 -2.14 -2.06 28.68
C ALA A 46 -2.69 -1.71 27.29
N GLY A 47 -3.96 -1.32 27.23
CA GLY A 47 -4.51 -0.69 26.02
C GLY A 47 -4.63 -1.62 24.81
N VAL A 48 -4.99 -2.90 25.01
CA VAL A 48 -5.22 -3.87 23.93
C VAL A 48 -6.22 -3.33 22.89
N HIS A 49 -7.26 -2.62 23.32
CA HIS A 49 -8.20 -1.94 22.42
C HIS A 49 -7.51 -0.91 21.50
N ARG A 50 -6.50 -0.17 22.00
CA ARG A 50 -5.71 0.78 21.20
C ARG A 50 -4.75 0.04 20.28
N GLN A 51 -4.13 -1.04 20.73
CA GLN A 51 -3.29 -1.89 19.89
C GLN A 51 -4.07 -2.42 18.68
N ILE A 52 -5.28 -2.93 18.90
CA ILE A 52 -6.18 -3.37 17.83
C ILE A 52 -6.55 -2.19 16.93
N LEU A 53 -6.96 -1.05 17.50
CA LEU A 53 -7.34 0.14 16.73
C LEU A 53 -6.21 0.65 15.82
N PHE A 54 -4.99 0.81 16.33
CA PHE A 54 -3.87 1.28 15.51
C PHE A 54 -3.47 0.26 14.43
N THR A 55 -3.58 -1.03 14.74
CA THR A 55 -3.34 -2.11 13.76
C THR A 55 -4.38 -2.07 12.63
N THR A 56 -5.67 -1.94 12.95
CA THR A 56 -6.74 -1.90 11.93
C THR A 56 -6.68 -0.64 11.07
N VAL A 57 -6.35 0.52 11.66
CA VAL A 57 -6.11 1.75 10.91
C VAL A 57 -4.91 1.59 9.97
N GLY A 58 -3.80 1.05 10.45
CA GLY A 58 -2.62 0.77 9.62
C GLY A 58 -2.93 -0.19 8.48
N TRP A 59 -3.72 -1.22 8.75
CA TRP A 59 -4.16 -2.18 7.74
C TRP A 59 -5.05 -1.53 6.67
N PHE A 60 -6.04 -0.73 7.09
CA PHE A 60 -6.94 -0.02 6.20
C PHE A 60 -6.18 0.93 5.29
N VAL A 61 -5.31 1.77 5.87
CA VAL A 61 -4.47 2.70 5.10
C VAL A 61 -3.57 1.92 4.12
N GLY A 62 -2.96 0.83 4.56
CA GLY A 62 -2.13 -0.01 3.71
C GLY A 62 -2.86 -0.64 2.54
N TYR A 63 -4.14 -1.00 2.71
CA TYR A 63 -4.95 -1.54 1.63
C TYR A 63 -5.18 -0.52 0.51
N TYR A 64 -5.55 0.71 0.87
CA TYR A 64 -5.77 1.79 -0.12
C TYR A 64 -4.46 2.26 -0.76
N LEU A 65 -3.36 2.25 -0.01
CA LEU A 65 -2.04 2.55 -0.57
C LEU A 65 -1.61 1.47 -1.57
N ALA A 66 -1.77 0.19 -1.25
CA ALA A 66 -1.47 -0.92 -2.16
C ALA A 66 -2.24 -0.77 -3.48
N LYS A 67 -3.55 -0.52 -3.39
CA LYS A 67 -4.40 -0.30 -4.57
C LYS A 67 -3.94 0.90 -5.41
N ARG A 68 -3.51 1.98 -4.76
CA ARG A 68 -2.97 3.16 -5.45
C ARG A 68 -1.62 2.87 -6.12
N THR A 69 -0.74 2.12 -5.45
CA THR A 69 0.56 1.76 -6.02
C THR A 69 0.39 0.88 -7.27
N GLU A 70 -0.46 -0.14 -7.21
CA GLU A 70 -0.76 -1.01 -8.35
C GLU A 70 -1.29 -0.20 -9.54
N TYR A 71 -2.19 0.75 -9.29
CA TYR A 71 -2.69 1.64 -10.33
C TYR A 71 -1.59 2.49 -10.96
N ILE A 72 -0.71 3.10 -10.16
CA ILE A 72 0.37 3.95 -10.67
C ILE A 72 1.35 3.13 -11.52
N TYR A 73 1.72 1.94 -11.07
CA TYR A 73 2.64 1.07 -11.82
C TYR A 73 2.00 0.54 -13.11
N ALA A 74 0.73 0.11 -13.06
CA ALA A 74 0.01 -0.33 -14.25
C ALA A 74 -0.14 0.79 -15.29
N LYS A 75 -0.44 2.02 -14.84
CA LYS A 75 -0.52 3.18 -15.73
C LYS A 75 0.83 3.49 -16.40
N LYS A 76 1.92 3.48 -15.61
CA LYS A 76 3.28 3.70 -16.15
C LYS A 76 3.65 2.65 -17.19
N ASP A 77 3.34 1.37 -16.92
CA ASP A 77 3.63 0.29 -17.85
C ASP A 77 2.84 0.43 -19.15
N ARG A 78 1.55 0.81 -19.05
CA ARG A 78 0.71 1.12 -20.21
C ARG A 78 1.31 2.24 -21.07
N GLU A 79 1.67 3.36 -20.45
CA GLU A 79 2.25 4.52 -21.15
C GLU A 79 3.60 4.18 -21.81
N LEU A 80 4.46 3.41 -21.12
CA LEU A 80 5.74 2.95 -21.67
C LEU A 80 5.56 2.02 -22.87
N LEU A 81 4.64 1.05 -22.77
CA LEU A 81 4.36 0.12 -23.87
C LEU A 81 3.73 0.82 -25.08
N GLU A 82 2.84 1.79 -24.85
CA GLU A 82 2.29 2.64 -25.91
C GLU A 82 3.41 3.46 -26.58
N TYR A 83 4.31 4.05 -25.80
CA TYR A 83 5.44 4.82 -26.34
C TYR A 83 6.37 3.98 -27.22
N VAL A 84 6.76 2.79 -26.74
CA VAL A 84 7.60 1.83 -27.49
C VAL A 84 6.93 1.39 -28.79
N ARG A 85 5.61 1.18 -28.78
CA ARG A 85 4.84 0.84 -30.00
C ARG A 85 4.85 1.96 -31.03
N HIS A 86 4.84 3.21 -30.60
CA HIS A 86 4.82 4.37 -31.50
C HIS A 86 6.22 4.71 -32.06
N HIS A 87 7.30 4.36 -31.36
CA HIS A 87 8.68 4.70 -31.74
C HIS A 87 9.57 3.44 -31.82
N PRO A 88 9.27 2.49 -32.73
CA PRO A 88 10.05 1.26 -32.87
C PRO A 88 11.52 1.52 -33.28
N GLU A 89 11.82 2.67 -33.90
CA GLU A 89 13.16 3.10 -34.31
C GLU A 89 14.13 3.35 -33.15
N ASP A 90 13.60 3.78 -31.99
CA ASP A 90 14.39 4.10 -30.80
C ASP A 90 14.72 2.83 -29.98
N PHE A 91 13.92 1.77 -30.12
CA PHE A 91 14.06 0.52 -29.36
C PHE A 91 14.46 -0.65 -30.26
N LYS A 92 15.74 -0.69 -30.65
CA LYS A 92 16.30 -1.82 -31.41
C LYS A 92 16.37 -3.07 -30.54
N VAL A 93 15.76 -4.17 -31.00
CA VAL A 93 15.95 -5.49 -30.38
C VAL A 93 17.42 -5.88 -30.56
N ALA A 94 18.13 -6.11 -29.46
CA ALA A 94 19.49 -6.65 -29.53
C ALA A 94 19.41 -8.04 -30.16
N GLY A 95 19.96 -8.17 -31.37
CA GLY A 95 20.07 -9.42 -32.11
C GLY A 95 21.08 -10.37 -31.50
#